data_AF-A0A3B8YUZ1-F1
#
_entry.id   AF-A0A3B8YUZ1-F1
#
_cell.length_a   1.000
_cell.length_b   1.000
_cell.length_c   1.000
_cell.angle_alpha   90.00
_cell.angle_beta   90.00
_cell.angle_gamma   90.00
#
_symmetry.space_group_name_H-M   'P 1'
#
loop_
_entity.id
_entity.type
_entity.pdbx_description
1 polymer ?
#
loop_
_entity_poly.entity_id
_entity_poly.type
_entity_poly.pdbx_seq_one_letter_code
_entity_poly.pdbx_strand_id
1 'polypeptide(L)' 'MKPEQQIVTTEESPGSVPALDRTLDILETLSSSPKGLTLSELSLQLELPKNAVFRITQTLMARRYLS' A
#
# COMPACT_ATOMS: atom_id res chain seq x y z
N MET A 1 -5.01 38.80 -11.20
CA MET A 1 -5.56 37.48 -10.79
C MET A 1 -4.37 36.54 -10.70
N LYS A 2 -3.96 36.13 -9.50
CA LYS A 2 -2.90 35.13 -9.32
C LYS A 2 -3.57 33.75 -9.31
N PRO A 3 -3.12 32.78 -10.11
CA PRO A 3 -3.65 31.43 -10.01
C PRO A 3 -3.14 30.78 -8.73
N GLU A 4 -4.05 30.07 -8.07
CA GLU A 4 -3.90 29.35 -6.82
C GLU A 4 -2.81 28.28 -6.93
N GLN A 5 -1.80 28.36 -6.05
CA GLN A 5 -0.84 27.27 -5.87
C GLN A 5 -1.50 26.20 -5.00
N GLN A 6 -2.03 25.17 -5.65
CA GLN A 6 -2.41 23.92 -5.00
C GLN A 6 -1.15 23.24 -4.50
N ILE A 7 -0.93 23.27 -3.19
CA ILE A 7 0.14 22.54 -2.53
C ILE A 7 -0.31 21.09 -2.49
N VAL A 8 0.08 20.31 -3.49
CA VAL A 8 0.06 18.85 -3.40
C VAL A 8 1.26 18.48 -2.54
N THR A 9 1.04 18.21 -1.26
CA THR A 9 2.06 17.66 -0.36
C THR A 9 2.27 16.18 -0.71
N THR A 10 3.01 15.91 -1.78
CA THR A 10 3.69 14.63 -1.95
C THR A 10 5.03 14.76 -1.24
N GLU A 11 4.99 14.78 0.09
CA GLU A 11 6.20 14.81 0.91
C GLU A 11 6.78 13.39 0.91
N GLU A 12 7.51 13.01 -0.14
CA GLU A 12 8.44 11.90 -0.06
C GLU A 12 9.48 12.28 1.00
N SER A 13 9.21 11.82 2.22
CA SER A 13 10.03 12.12 3.39
C SER A 13 11.45 11.58 3.11
N PRO A 14 12.52 12.38 3.32
CA PRO A 14 13.89 11.91 3.11
C PRO A 14 14.16 10.74 4.08
N GLY A 15 14.01 9.51 3.58
CA GLY A 15 14.02 8.28 4.38
C GLY A 15 12.88 7.30 4.11
N SER A 16 11.87 7.65 3.30
CA SER A 16 10.86 6.67 2.89
C SER A 16 11.51 5.54 2.09
N VAL A 17 11.14 4.31 2.44
CA VAL A 17 11.48 3.11 1.69
C VAL A 17 10.21 2.66 0.98
N PRO A 18 10.14 2.72 -0.36
CA PRO A 18 8.91 2.42 -1.11
C PRO A 18 8.31 1.03 -0.83
N ALA A 19 9.14 0.07 -0.41
CA ALA A 19 8.65 -1.26 -0.02
C ALA A 19 7.93 -1.26 1.34
N LEU A 20 8.35 -0.39 2.26
CA LEU A 20 7.71 -0.25 3.57
C LEU A 20 6.37 0.46 3.44
N ASP A 21 6.31 1.57 2.69
CA ASP A 21 5.07 2.31 2.45
C ASP A 21 4.00 1.39 1.85
N ARG A 22 4.35 0.66 0.78
CA ARG A 22 3.44 -0.35 0.19
C ARG A 22 3.00 -1.44 1.16
N THR A 23 3.86 -1.80 2.11
CA THR A 23 3.51 -2.80 3.13
C THR A 23 2.47 -2.23 4.10
N LEU A 24 2.63 -0.96 4.50
CA LEU A 24 1.66 -0.26 5.33
C LEU A 24 0.33 -0.07 4.60
N ASP A 25 0.36 0.36 3.33
CA ASP A 25 -0.84 0.49 2.49
C ASP A 25 -1.65 -0.82 2.42
N ILE A 26 -0.97 -1.95 2.24
CA ILE A 26 -1.58 -3.29 2.24
C ILE A 26 -2.24 -3.59 3.60
N LEU A 27 -1.56 -3.32 4.71
CA LEU A 27 -2.07 -3.60 6.05
C LEU A 27 -3.28 -2.72 6.40
N GLU A 28 -3.24 -1.43 6.05
CA GLU A 28 -4.34 -0.49 6.27
C GLU A 28 -5.57 -0.84 5.44
N THR A 29 -5.35 -1.24 4.18
CA THR A 29 -6.41 -1.69 3.28
C THR A 29 -7.07 -2.97 3.82
N LEU A 30 -6.28 -3.94 4.28
CA LEU A 30 -6.81 -5.16 4.88
C LEU A 30 -7.50 -4.91 6.22
N SER A 31 -6.97 -4.01 7.04
CA SER A 31 -7.61 -3.61 8.31
C SER A 31 -8.99 -2.99 8.10
N SER A 32 -9.20 -2.35 6.94
CA SER A 32 -10.47 -1.74 6.56
C SER A 32 -11.43 -2.72 5.87
N SER A 33 -10.99 -3.95 5.57
CA SER A 33 -11.78 -4.99 4.89
C SER A 33 -11.97 -6.23 5.77
N PRO A 34 -13.09 -6.34 6.52
CA PRO A 34 -13.34 -7.47 7.43
C PRO A 34 -13.42 -8.84 6.75
N LYS A 35 -13.67 -8.88 5.44
CA LYS A 35 -13.79 -10.10 4.65
C LYS A 35 -12.45 -10.57 4.06
N GLY A 36 -11.37 -9.83 4.28
CA GLY A 36 -10.12 -9.98 3.54
C GLY A 36 -10.25 -9.51 2.09
N LEU A 37 -9.15 -9.61 1.35
CA LEU A 37 -9.08 -9.28 -0.07
C LEU A 37 -8.19 -10.28 -0.78
N THR A 38 -8.53 -10.58 -2.04
CA THR A 38 -7.67 -11.35 -2.93
C THR A 38 -6.48 -10.53 -3.40
N LEU A 39 -5.42 -11.20 -3.88
CA LEU A 39 -4.24 -10.53 -4.45
C LEU A 39 -4.60 -9.61 -5.64
N SER A 40 -5.63 -9.97 -6.42
CA SER A 40 -6.05 -9.17 -7.57
C SER A 40 -6.82 -7.92 -7.12
N GLU A 41 -7.66 -8.03 -6.09
CA GLU A 41 -8.37 -6.88 -5.52
C GLU A 41 -7.39 -5.90 -4.86
N LEU A 42 -6.42 -6.39 -4.08
CA LEU A 42 -5.35 -5.56 -3.51
C LEU A 42 -4.54 -4.85 -4.60
N SER A 43 -4.15 -5.58 -5.64
CA SER A 43 -3.40 -5.01 -6.78
C SER A 43 -4.19 -3.92 -7.50
N LEU A 44 -5.51 -4.09 -7.65
CA LEU A 44 -6.37 -3.10 -8.29
C LEU A 44 -6.59 -1.88 -7.39
N GLN A 45 -6.89 -2.08 -6.10
CA GLN A 45 -7.18 -0.98 -5.16
C GLN A 45 -5.97 -0.11 -4.86
N LEU A 46 -4.78 -0.72 -4.74
CA LEU A 46 -3.55 -0.03 -4.41
C LEU A 46 -2.73 0.40 -5.64
N GLU A 47 -3.23 0.10 -6.85
CA GLU A 47 -2.52 0.33 -8.11
C GLU A 47 -1.10 -0.27 -8.13
N LEU A 48 -0.90 -1.37 -7.38
CA LEU A 48 0.37 -2.06 -7.27
C LEU A 48 0.45 -3.23 -8.26
N PRO A 49 1.62 -3.52 -8.85
CA PRO A 49 1.81 -4.74 -9.64
C PRO A 49 1.50 -6.00 -8.82
N LYS A 50 0.78 -6.97 -9.39
CA LYS A 50 0.45 -8.24 -8.71
C LYS A 50 1.66 -8.94 -8.09
N ASN A 51 2.81 -8.89 -8.75
CA ASN A 51 4.05 -9.47 -8.22
C ASN A 51 4.53 -8.77 -6.93
N ALA A 52 4.39 -7.45 -6.84
CA ALA A 52 4.74 -6.71 -5.63
C ALA A 52 3.80 -7.09 -4.48
N VAL A 53 2.49 -7.08 -4.72
CA VAL A 53 1.47 -7.49 -3.74
C VAL A 53 1.74 -8.91 -3.26
N PHE A 54 1.97 -9.86 -4.18
CA PHE A 54 2.28 -11.25 -3.85
C PHE A 54 3.50 -11.38 -2.95
N ARG A 55 4.63 -10.73 -3.28
CA ARG A 55 5.85 -10.83 -2.47
C ARG A 55 5.67 -10.25 -1.07
N ILE A 56 4.96 -9.13 -0.96
CA ILE A 56 4.69 -8.48 0.33
C ILE A 56 3.76 -9.35 1.18
N THR A 57 2.62 -9.80 0.64
CA THR A 57 1.67 -10.63 1.40
C THR A 57 2.29 -11.96 1.79
N GLN A 58 3.09 -12.59 0.94
CA GLN A 58 3.85 -13.81 1.28
C GLN A 58 4.79 -13.58 2.47
N THR A 59 5.49 -12.44 2.50
CA THR A 59 6.38 -12.07 3.61
C THR A 59 5.59 -11.87 4.90
N LEU A 60 4.44 -11.19 4.82
CA LEU A 60 3.56 -10.95 5.97
C LEU A 60 2.95 -12.25 6.51
N MET A 61 2.51 -13.16 5.64
CA MET A 61 2.01 -14.49 6.03
C MET A 61 3.10 -15.34 6.69
N ALA A 62 4.31 -15.37 6.12
CA ALA A 62 5.45 -16.10 6.69
C ALA A 62 5.80 -15.59 8.09
N ARG A 63 5.63 -14.29 8.34
CA ARG A 63 5.83 -13.63 9.63
C ARG A 63 4.59 -13.60 10.52
N ARG A 64 3.49 -14.24 10.12
CA ARG A 64 2.23 -14.34 10.87
C ARG A 64 1.52 -13.00 11.13
N TYR A 65 1.77 -11.98 10.30
CA TYR A 65 0.98 -10.74 10.30
C TYR A 65 -0.34 -10.90 9.54
N LEU A 66 -0.41 -11.84 8.59
CA LEU A 66 -1.61 -12.21 7.84
C LEU A 66 -1.89 -13.70 8.01
N SER A 67 -3.15 -14.10 7.83
CA SER A 67 -3.67 -15.47 7.98
C SER A 67 -4.63 -15.86 6.87
#